data_AF-A0A6B0RG85-F1
#
_entry.id   AF-A0A6B0RG85-F1
#
_cell.length_a   1.000
_cell.length_b   1.000
_cell.length_c   1.000
_cell.angle_alpha   90.00
_cell.angle_beta   90.00
_cell.angle_gamma   90.00
#
_symmetry.space_group_name_H-M   'P 1'
#
loop_
_entity.id
_entity.type
_entity.pdbx_description
1 polymer ?
#
loop_
_entity_poly.entity_id
_entity_poly.type
_entity_poly.pdbx_seq_one_letter_code
_entity_poly.pdbx_strand_id
1 'polypeptide(L)' 'MIECSGCHFLKVFERYQSYSPDDMLESIKKEVKGDLENVFLNLVQCTQNKPLDFADRLYVSMNG' A
#
# COMPACT_ATOMS: atom_id res chain seq x y z
N MET A 1 9.75 14.34 18.40
CA MET A 1 8.98 14.41 17.14
C MET A 1 8.96 13.01 16.54
N ILE A 2 7.85 12.30 16.69
CA ILE A 2 7.56 11.20 15.78
C ILE A 2 6.90 11.93 14.61
N GLU A 3 7.64 12.21 13.54
CA GLU A 3 7.00 12.57 12.26
C GLU A 3 5.96 11.49 11.99
N CYS A 4 4.68 11.85 11.89
CA CYS A 4 3.60 10.88 11.76
C CYS A 4 3.93 9.91 10.62
N SER A 5 4.11 8.62 10.94
CA SER A 5 4.67 7.64 10.00
C SER A 5 3.93 7.63 8.65
N GLY A 6 2.61 7.86 8.65
CA GLY A 6 1.79 7.95 7.44
C GLY A 6 2.20 9.08 6.49
N CYS A 7 2.52 10.29 6.99
CA CYS A 7 2.95 11.41 6.15
C CYS A 7 4.31 11.14 5.49
N HIS A 8 5.19 10.44 6.19
CA HIS A 8 6.48 10.03 5.67
C HIS A 8 6.32 8.99 4.55
N PHE A 9 5.51 7.93 4.78
CA PHE A 9 5.27 6.91 3.76
C PHE A 9 4.63 7.47 2.49
N LEU A 10 3.67 8.40 2.60
CA LEU A 10 3.10 9.07 1.43
C LEU A 10 4.17 9.78 0.58
N LYS A 11 5.06 10.53 1.22
CA LYS A 11 6.17 11.21 0.52
C LYS A 11 7.15 10.23 -0.11
N VAL A 12 7.44 9.11 0.55
CA VAL A 12 8.31 8.06 0.00
C VAL A 12 7.68 7.44 -1.25
N PHE A 13 6.37 7.16 -1.21
CA PHE A 13 5.65 6.57 -2.33
C PHE A 13 5.48 7.55 -3.50
N GLU A 14 5.24 8.83 -3.22
CA GLU A 14 5.26 9.89 -4.24
C GLU A 14 6.64 10.06 -4.86
N ARG A 15 7.71 10.03 -4.05
CA ARG A 15 9.09 10.06 -4.53
C ARG A 15 9.40 8.83 -5.39
N TYR A 16 8.89 7.66 -5.03
CA TYR A 16 9.07 6.42 -5.78
C TYR A 16 8.59 6.55 -7.23
N GLN A 17 7.43 7.17 -7.45
CA GLN A 17 6.90 7.41 -8.80
C GLN A 17 7.79 8.36 -9.64
N SER A 18 8.62 9.19 -9.01
CA SER A 18 9.51 10.11 -9.75
C SER A 18 10.73 9.43 -10.39
N TYR A 19 11.11 8.23 -9.91
CA TYR A 19 12.29 7.51 -10.42
C TYR A 19 11.99 6.09 -10.91
N SER A 20 10.87 5.48 -10.48
CA SER A 20 10.42 4.18 -10.98
C SER A 20 9.46 4.37 -12.15
N PRO A 21 9.63 3.63 -13.25
CA PRO A 21 8.65 3.62 -14.34
C PRO A 21 7.35 2.90 -13.95
N ASP A 22 7.42 2.00 -12.96
CA ASP A 22 6.29 1.23 -12.47
C ASP A 22 5.70 1.86 -11.21
N ASP A 23 4.37 1.79 -11.06
CA ASP A 23 3.69 2.13 -9.82
C ASP A 23 4.18 1.24 -8.67
N MET A 24 4.12 1.75 -7.45
CA MET A 24 4.59 1.00 -6.29
C MET A 24 3.84 -0.32 -6.09
N LEU A 25 2.52 -0.35 -6.33
CA LEU A 25 1.73 -1.58 -6.18
C LEU A 25 2.16 -2.63 -7.20
N GLU A 26 2.43 -2.22 -8.44
CA GLU A 26 2.87 -3.12 -9.50
C GLU A 26 4.31 -3.60 -9.28
N SER A 27 5.18 -2.72 -8.77
CA SER A 27 6.54 -3.10 -8.37
C SER A 27 6.53 -4.18 -7.28
N ILE A 28 5.65 -4.04 -6.28
CA ILE A 28 5.51 -5.04 -5.20
C ILE A 28 5.07 -6.40 -5.76
N LYS A 29 4.07 -6.43 -6.66
CA LYS A 29 3.60 -7.69 -7.28
C LYS A 29 4.66 -8.38 -8.15
N LYS A 30 5.56 -7.61 -8.77
CA LYS A 30 6.65 -8.14 -9.60
C LYS A 30 7.76 -8.74 -8.75
N GLU A 31 8.16 -8.04 -7.70
CA GLU A 31 9.34 -8.36 -6.89
C GLU A 31 9.04 -9.33 -5.73
N VAL A 32 7.84 -9.28 -5.17
CA VAL A 32 7.45 -10.02 -3.96
C VAL A 32 6.21 -10.86 -4.24
N LYS A 33 6.19 -12.09 -3.70
CA LYS A 33 5.07 -13.02 -3.85
C LYS A 33 4.65 -13.64 -2.53
N GLY A 34 3.40 -14.12 -2.49
CA GLY A 34 2.85 -14.85 -1.35
C GLY A 34 2.44 -13.90 -0.22
N ASP A 35 2.62 -14.32 1.03
CA ASP A 35 2.10 -13.54 2.17
C ASP A 35 2.74 -12.15 2.31
N LEU A 36 4.01 -12.02 1.91
CA LEU A 36 4.72 -10.74 1.92
C LEU A 36 4.12 -9.75 0.92
N GLU A 37 3.70 -10.21 -0.26
CA GLU A 37 3.04 -9.39 -1.28
C GLU A 37 1.78 -8.75 -0.68
N ASN A 38 0.93 -9.56 -0.06
CA ASN A 38 -0.31 -9.11 0.57
C ASN A 38 -0.06 -8.09 1.69
N VAL A 39 0.97 -8.31 2.52
CA VAL A 39 1.32 -7.39 3.61
C VAL A 39 1.78 -6.04 3.06
N PHE A 40 2.63 -6.02 2.03
CA PHE A 40 3.11 -4.77 1.44
C PHE A 40 2.02 -4.03 0.66
N LEU A 41 1.16 -4.73 -0.07
CA LEU A 41 0.01 -4.13 -0.76
C LEU A 41 -0.94 -3.46 0.24
N ASN A 42 -1.30 -4.16 1.31
CA ASN A 42 -2.16 -3.60 2.37
C ASN A 42 -1.50 -2.40 3.07
N LEU A 43 -0.18 -2.43 3.27
CA LEU A 43 0.55 -1.31 3.88
C LEU A 43 0.46 -0.04 3.00
N VAL A 44 0.67 -0.18 1.70
CA VAL A 44 0.58 0.93 0.74
C VAL A 44 -0.85 1.47 0.68
N GLN A 45 -1.85 0.59 0.54
CA GLN A 45 -3.27 0.97 0.49
C GLN A 45 -3.75 1.65 1.77
N CYS A 46 -3.40 1.11 2.94
CA CYS A 46 -3.75 1.70 4.24
C CYS A 46 -3.11 3.08 4.45
N THR A 47 -1.91 3.29 3.90
CA THR A 47 -1.21 4.58 3.95
C THR A 47 -1.88 5.61 3.05
N GLN A 48 -2.33 5.20 1.86
CA GLN A 48 -2.99 6.09 0.89
C GLN A 48 -4.44 6.44 1.28
N ASN A 49 -5.22 5.42 1.65
CA ASN A 49 -6.63 5.58 1.99
C ASN A 49 -7.11 4.47 2.95
N LYS A 50 -6.87 4.69 4.24
CA LYS A 50 -7.27 3.78 5.32
C LYS A 50 -8.77 3.40 5.33
N PRO A 51 -9.75 4.33 5.18
CA PRO A 51 -11.15 3.94 5.21
C PRO A 51 -11.56 3.09 4.00
N LEU A 52 -11.01 3.36 2.82
CA LEU A 52 -11.25 2.53 1.63
C LEU A 52 -10.69 1.12 1.82
N ASP A 53 -9.44 1.02 2.28
CA ASP A 53 -8.78 -0.26 2.58
C ASP A 53 -9.54 -1.09 3.63
N PHE A 54 -10.17 -0.43 4.61
CA PHE A 54 -11.07 -1.13 5.54
C PHE A 54 -12.39 -1.57 4.89
N ALA A 55 -12.98 -0.76 4.02
CA ALA A 55 -14.20 -1.10 3.30
C ALA A 55 -14.00 -2.30 2.35
N ASP A 56 -12.87 -2.34 1.64
CA ASP A 56 -12.52 -3.45 0.75
C ASP A 56 -12.34 -4.76 1.52
N ARG A 57 -11.66 -4.73 2.68
CA ARG A 57 -11.54 -5.90 3.55
C ARG A 57 -12.88 -6.39 4.08
N LEU A 58 -13.76 -5.47 4.47
CA LEU A 58 -15.10 -5.81 4.94
C LEU A 58 -15.91 -6.47 3.81
N TYR A 59 -15.86 -5.89 2.61
CA TYR A 59 -16.53 -6.44 1.44
C TYR A 59 -16.06 -7.86 1.13
N VAL A 60 -14.74 -8.10 1.05
CA VAL A 60 -14.17 -9.43 0.81
C VAL A 60 -14.59 -10.43 1.89
N SER A 61 -14.63 -10.01 3.16
CA SER A 61 -15.04 -10.88 4.27
C SER A 61 -16.51 -11.27 4.23
N MET A 62 -17.36 -10.43 3.63
CA MET A 62 -18.80 -10.62 3.53
C MET A 62 -19.23 -11.36 2.25
N ASN A 63 -18.34 -11.46 1.26
CA ASN A 63 -18.64 -12.01 -0.06
C ASN A 63 -18.22 -13.50 -0.20
N GLY A 64 -18.26 -14.24 0.91
CA GLY A 64 -17.93 -15.66 0.99
C GLY A 64 -19.01 -16.60 0.45
#